data_AF-A0A2V8Z7E8-F1
#
_entry.id   AF-A0A2V8Z7E8-F1
#
_cell.length_a   1.000
_cell.length_b   1.000
_cell.length_c   1.000
_cell.angle_alpha   90.00
_cell.angle_beta   90.00
_cell.angle_gamma   90.00
#
_symmetry.space_group_name_H-M   'P 1'
#
loop_
_entity.id
_entity.type
_entity.pdbx_description
1 polymer ?
#
loop_
_entity_poly.entity_id
_entity_poly.type
_entity_poly.pdbx_seq_one_letter_code
_entity_poly.pdbx_strand_id
1 'polypeptide(L)'
;MKISLSPDVEQLIAERVKSGRYQSADEAVREGLKLLEEREKETRRAPSNGTPNFMAAFESIANDVPDADWGKVPVDLSKNLDHYLYGGQKTS
;
A
#
# COMPACT_ATOMS: atom_id res chain seq x y z
N MET A 1 16.59 -22.71 17.17
CA MET A 1 17.49 -21.70 16.58
C MET A 1 17.98 -20.80 17.71
N LYS A 2 19.27 -20.47 17.79
CA LYS A 2 19.79 -19.48 18.76
C LYS A 2 20.00 -18.18 18.00
N ILE A 3 19.47 -17.09 18.53
CA ILE A 3 19.59 -15.74 17.96
C ILE A 3 20.42 -14.95 18.97
N SER A 4 21.54 -14.38 18.54
CA SER A 4 22.31 -13.48 19.38
C SER A 4 21.70 -12.08 19.28
N LEU A 5 21.42 -11.47 20.43
CA LEU A 5 20.88 -10.11 20.49
C LEU A 5 22.02 -9.12 20.76
N SER A 6 21.81 -7.86 20.40
CA SER A 6 22.72 -6.80 20.84
C SER A 6 22.51 -6.55 22.35
N PRO A 7 23.55 -6.09 23.07
CA PRO A 7 23.45 -5.84 24.52
C PRO A 7 22.30 -4.90 24.90
N ASP A 8 22.03 -3.88 24.08
CA ASP A 8 20.94 -2.92 24.30
C ASP A 8 19.56 -3.60 24.27
N VAL A 9 19.36 -4.56 23.36
CA VAL A 9 18.11 -5.30 23.23
C VAL A 9 17.93 -6.28 24.38
N GLU A 10 19.01 -6.94 24.81
CA GLU A 10 18.99 -7.79 26.00
C GLU A 10 18.61 -6.99 27.26
N GLN A 11 19.17 -5.79 27.42
CA GLN A 11 18.86 -4.91 28.55
C GLN A 11 17.40 -4.48 28.54
N LEU A 12 16.85 -4.14 27.36
CA LEU A 12 15.45 -3.77 27.21
C LEU A 12 14.52 -4.95 27.55
N ILE A 13 14.83 -6.17 27.10
CA ILE A 13 14.06 -7.36 27.47
C ILE A 13 14.13 -7.62 28.98
N ALA A 14 15.33 -7.52 29.57
CA ALA A 14 15.52 -7.71 31.00
C ALA A 14 14.71 -6.70 31.84
N GLU A 15 14.64 -5.44 31.42
CA GLU A 15 13.81 -4.42 32.07
C GLU A 15 12.32 -4.77 32.00
N ARG A 16 11.85 -5.25 30.85
CA ARG A 16 10.44 -5.66 30.67
C ARG A 16 10.07 -6.87 31.52
N VAL A 17 10.96 -7.85 31.66
CA VAL A 17 10.76 -8.98 32.56
C VAL A 17 10.79 -8.52 34.02
N LYS A 18 11.77 -7.68 34.40
CA LYS A 18 11.90 -7.14 35.76
C LYS A 18 10.69 -6.30 36.19
N SER A 19 10.02 -5.65 35.24
CA SER A 19 8.78 -4.91 35.51
C SER A 19 7.61 -5.81 35.94
N GLY A 20 7.75 -7.13 35.85
CA GLY A 20 6.70 -8.11 36.16
C GLY A 20 5.66 -8.27 35.05
N ARG A 21 5.81 -7.55 33.93
CA ARG A 21 4.90 -7.64 32.78
C ARG A 21 5.00 -8.96 32.02
N TYR A 22 6.17 -9.60 32.03
CA TYR A 22 6.42 -10.88 31.38
C TYR A 22 7.16 -11.80 32.35
N GLN A 23 6.82 -13.08 32.36
CA GLN A 23 7.44 -14.08 33.24
C GLN A 23 8.81 -14.54 32.72
N SER A 24 9.06 -14.35 31.43
CA SER A 24 10.34 -14.74 30.80
C SER A 24 10.70 -13.84 29.61
N ALA A 25 11.99 -13.86 29.25
CA ALA A 25 12.49 -13.17 28.06
C ALA A 25 11.82 -13.68 26.77
N ASP A 26 11.59 -15.00 26.70
CA ASP A 26 10.99 -15.64 25.53
C ASP A 26 9.52 -15.20 25.34
N GLU A 27 8.76 -15.08 26.42
CA GLU A 27 7.40 -14.53 26.41
C GLU A 27 7.38 -13.07 25.95
N ALA A 28 8.30 -12.24 26.47
CA ALA A 28 8.42 -10.83 26.08
C ALA A 28 8.70 -10.68 24.58
N VAL A 29 9.58 -11.54 24.04
CA VAL A 29 9.93 -11.54 22.61
C VAL A 29 8.75 -12.02 21.75
N ARG A 30 8.05 -13.09 22.15
CA ARG A 30 6.88 -13.59 21.41
C ARG A 30 5.77 -12.56 21.34
N GLU A 31 5.43 -11.93 22.46
CA GLU A 31 4.40 -10.89 22.49
C GLU A 31 4.81 -9.66 21.70
N GLY A 32 6.09 -9.25 21.77
CA GLY A 32 6.63 -8.18 20.93
C GLY A 32 6.48 -8.46 19.44
N LEU A 33 6.80 -9.68 18.99
CA LEU A 33 6.69 -10.08 17.59
C LEU A 33 5.23 -10.18 17.13
N LYS A 34 4.34 -10.68 18.00
CA LYS A 34 2.90 -10.75 17.73
C LYS A 34 2.29 -9.36 17.51
N LEU A 35 2.63 -8.39 18.36
CA LEU A 35 2.17 -7.00 18.21
C LEU A 35 2.72 -6.36 16.93
N LEU A 36 3.96 -6.68 16.56
CA LEU A 36 4.54 -6.22 15.30
C LEU A 36 3.76 -6.78 14.09
N GLU A 37 3.46 -8.08 14.11
CA GLU A 37 2.68 -8.74 13.05
C GLU A 37 1.26 -8.16 12.95
N GLU A 38 0.61 -7.86 14.07
CA GLU A 38 -0.71 -7.23 14.11
C GLU A 38 -0.70 -5.83 13.47
N ARG A 39 0.29 -4.99 13.81
CA ARG A 39 0.47 -3.66 13.18
C ARG A 39 0.76 -3.75 11.69
N GLU A 40 1.56 -4.74 11.27
CA GLU A 40 1.81 -4.98 9.85
C GLU A 40 0.53 -5.44 9.13
N LYS A 41 -0.27 -6.30 9.74
CA LYS A 41 -1.58 -6.72 9.21
C LYS A 41 -2.53 -5.54 9.12
N GLU A 42 -2.58 -4.66 10.12
CA GLU A 42 -3.36 -3.42 10.08
C GLU A 42 -2.87 -2.47 9.00
N THR A 43 -1.56 -2.29 8.84
CA THR A 43 -0.98 -1.47 7.77
C THR A 43 -1.28 -2.03 6.38
N ARG A 44 -1.25 -3.36 6.21
CA ARG A 44 -1.62 -4.02 4.95
C ARG A 44 -3.13 -4.07 4.72
N ARG A 45 -3.94 -4.05 5.78
CA ARG A 45 -5.41 -4.03 5.73
C ARG A 45 -5.99 -2.63 5.69
N ALA A 46 -5.21 -1.60 6.00
CA ALA A 46 -5.63 -0.23 5.75
C ALA A 46 -5.97 -0.15 4.26
N PRO A 47 -7.25 0.09 3.90
CA PRO A 47 -7.57 0.40 2.52
C PRO A 47 -6.70 1.59 2.17
N SER A 48 -6.19 1.62 0.94
CA SER A 48 -5.51 2.75 0.34
C SER A 48 -6.40 4.00 0.39
N ASN A 49 -6.54 4.61 1.55
CA ASN A 49 -7.19 5.89 1.78
C ASN A 49 -6.11 6.94 1.59
N GLY A 50 -5.84 7.28 0.33
CA GLY A 50 -4.88 8.32 -0.02
C GLY A 50 -4.61 8.45 -1.50
N THR A 51 -4.77 7.37 -2.27
CA THR A 51 -4.93 7.45 -3.71
C THR A 51 -6.40 7.23 -4.01
N PRO A 52 -7.07 8.10 -4.79
CA PRO A 52 -8.24 7.64 -5.50
C PRO A 52 -7.82 6.34 -6.18
N ASN A 53 -8.50 5.24 -5.86
CA ASN A 53 -8.39 4.06 -6.71
C ASN A 53 -8.63 4.59 -8.12
N PHE A 54 -7.71 4.34 -9.06
CA PHE A 54 -7.76 4.92 -10.40
C PHE A 54 -9.17 4.79 -11.01
N MET A 55 -9.84 3.68 -10.69
CA MET A 55 -11.24 3.42 -11.02
C MET A 55 -12.24 4.44 -10.44
N ALA A 56 -12.14 4.77 -9.14
CA ALA A 56 -13.01 5.74 -8.49
C ALA A 56 -12.78 7.17 -8.98
N ALA A 57 -11.51 7.54 -9.26
CA ALA A 57 -11.21 8.82 -9.92
C ALA A 57 -11.82 8.87 -11.32
N PHE A 58 -11.64 7.81 -12.11
CA PHE A 58 -12.20 7.72 -13.46
C PHE A 58 -13.74 7.85 -13.44
N GLU A 59 -14.41 7.16 -12.52
CA GLU A 59 -15.87 7.21 -12.39
C GLU A 59 -16.39 8.60 -12.03
N SER A 60 -15.70 9.32 -11.15
CA SER A 60 -16.06 10.71 -10.83
C SER A 60 -15.97 11.66 -12.03
N ILE A 61 -14.96 11.47 -12.89
CA ILE A 61 -14.75 12.27 -14.09
C ILE A 61 -15.76 11.87 -15.16
N ALA A 62 -16.00 10.57 -15.36
CA ALA A 62 -16.91 10.07 -16.38
C ALA A 62 -18.36 10.53 -16.15
N ASN A 63 -18.80 10.63 -14.90
CA ASN A 63 -20.14 11.12 -14.55
C ASN A 63 -20.34 12.63 -14.84
N ASP A 64 -19.27 13.42 -14.88
CA ASP A 64 -19.32 14.85 -15.18
C ASP A 64 -19.29 15.14 -16.70
N VAL A 65 -19.06 14.11 -17.52
CA VAL A 65 -19.01 14.22 -18.99
C VAL A 65 -20.39 13.93 -19.59
N PRO A 66 -21.01 14.88 -20.32
CA PRO A 66 -22.30 14.66 -21.00
C PRO A 66 -22.25 13.55 -22.07
N ASP A 67 -23.36 12.82 -22.24
CA ASP A 67 -23.54 11.77 -23.27
C ASP A 67 -23.15 12.20 -24.69
N ALA A 68 -23.34 13.48 -25.02
CA ALA A 68 -22.98 14.04 -26.33
C ALA A 68 -21.47 14.04 -26.60
N ASP A 69 -20.63 14.14 -25.56
CA ASP A 69 -19.18 14.14 -25.70
C ASP A 69 -18.61 12.72 -25.83
N TRP A 70 -19.31 11.70 -25.31
CA TRP A 70 -18.99 10.30 -25.56
C TRP A 70 -19.07 9.91 -27.04
N GLY A 71 -19.89 10.61 -27.83
CA GLY A 71 -19.96 10.44 -29.28
C GLY A 71 -18.69 10.88 -30.04
N LYS A 72 -17.81 11.67 -29.41
CA LYS A 72 -16.51 12.07 -29.97
C LYS A 72 -15.40 11.05 -29.67
N VAL A 73 -15.65 10.12 -28.75
CA VAL A 73 -14.69 9.08 -28.37
C VAL A 73 -14.62 8.04 -29.49
N PRO A 74 -13.43 7.75 -30.04
CA PRO A 74 -13.28 6.73 -31.06
C PRO A 74 -13.65 5.34 -30.50
N VAL A 75 -14.59 4.67 -31.16
CA VAL A 75 -15.08 3.32 -30.77
C VAL A 75 -13.99 2.23 -30.73
N ASP A 76 -12.85 2.47 -31.38
CA ASP A 76 -11.74 1.52 -31.52
C ASP A 76 -10.60 1.78 -30.50
N LEU A 77 -10.68 2.86 -29.69
CA LEU A 77 -9.64 3.27 -28.70
C LEU A 77 -8.20 3.44 -29.26
N SER A 78 -8.00 3.26 -30.56
CA SER A 78 -6.70 2.98 -31.17
C SER A 78 -6.31 3.97 -32.28
N LYS A 79 -7.25 4.75 -32.81
CA LYS A 79 -6.91 5.76 -33.82
C LYS A 79 -6.02 6.82 -33.18
N ASN A 80 -4.77 6.90 -33.66
CA ASN A 80 -3.78 7.91 -33.31
C ASN A 80 -3.09 7.81 -31.94
N LEU A 81 -3.05 6.63 -31.29
CA LEU A 81 -2.21 6.48 -30.08
C LEU A 81 -0.75 6.88 -30.36
N ASP A 82 -0.23 6.49 -31.53
CA ASP A 82 1.09 6.88 -32.05
C ASP A 82 1.23 8.41 -32.20
N HIS A 83 0.18 9.12 -32.62
CA HIS A 83 0.20 10.58 -32.82
C HIS A 83 0.36 11.34 -31.51
N TYR A 84 -0.32 10.89 -30.45
CA TYR A 84 -0.25 11.52 -29.13
C TYR A 84 0.99 11.10 -28.35
N LEU A 85 1.50 9.88 -28.56
CA LEU A 85 2.73 9.39 -27.92
C LEU A 85 3.99 9.95 -28.60
N TYR A 86 3.99 10.17 -29.91
CA TYR A 86 5.18 10.55 -30.67
C TYR A 86 5.06 11.88 -31.43
N GLY A 87 3.97 12.63 -31.27
CA GLY A 87 3.82 14.02 -31.74
C GLY A 87 3.79 14.23 -33.26
N GLY A 88 3.85 13.16 -34.07
CA GLY A 88 3.92 13.22 -35.53
C GLY A 88 2.72 12.55 -36.18
N GLN A 89 2.16 13.17 -37.22
CA GLN A 89 1.17 12.54 -38.09
C GLN A 89 1.88 11.45 -38.90
N LYS A 90 1.36 10.21 -38.91
CA LYS A 90 1.88 9.14 -39.76
C LYS A 90 1.44 9.45 -41.20
N THR A 91 2.36 9.95 -42.02
CA THR A 91 2.17 9.90 -43.48
C THR A 91 2.21 8.42 -43.88
N SER A 92 1.17 8.01 -44.61
CA SER A 92 0.99 6.64 -45.12
C SER A 92 2.15 6.15 -45.97
#